data_AF-A0AAW4YXP8-F1
#
_entry.id   AF-A0AAW4YXP8-F1
#
_cell.length_a   1.000
_cell.length_b   1.000
_cell.length_c   1.000
_cell.angle_alpha   90.00
_cell.angle_beta   90.00
_cell.angle_gamma   90.00
#
_symmetry.space_group_name_H-M   'P 1'
#
loop_
_entity.id
_entity.type
_entity.pdbx_description
1 polymer ?
#
loop_
_entity_poly.entity_id
_entity_poly.type
_entity_poly.pdbx_seq_one_letter_code
_entity_poly.pdbx_strand_id
1 'polypeptide(L)' 'MSEADYQRVIDALQALIDETQSTLERFETAGMVEKMPQDYGRLLAILDDAVKQQRAHTLAMLNASACIRSSVNSG' A
#
# COMPACT_ATOMS: atom_id res chain seq x y z
N MET A 1 -16.88 3.51 9.38
CA MET A 1 -15.48 3.58 9.84
C MET A 1 -15.18 4.99 10.31
N SER A 2 -14.56 5.10 11.48
CA SER A 2 -14.13 6.36 12.07
C SER A 2 -12.82 6.84 11.42
N GLU A 3 -12.48 8.11 11.60
CA GLU A 3 -11.20 8.68 11.15
C GLU A 3 -10.00 7.94 11.76
N ALA A 4 -10.13 7.49 13.01
CA ALA A 4 -9.14 6.66 13.68
C ALA A 4 -8.94 5.29 13.01
N ASP A 5 -10.01 4.68 12.49
CA ASP A 5 -9.91 3.41 11.76
C ASP A 5 -9.19 3.60 10.42
N TYR A 6 -9.43 4.72 9.74
CA TYR A 6 -8.71 5.07 8.52
C TYR A 6 -7.23 5.33 8.76
N GLN A 7 -6.90 6.08 9.82
CA GLN A 7 -5.51 6.34 10.18
C GLN A 7 -4.76 5.05 10.53
N ARG A 8 -5.39 4.14 11.29
CA ARG A 8 -4.79 2.82 11.57
C ARG A 8 -4.50 2.01 10.31
N VAL A 9 -5.42 2.01 9.35
CA VAL A 9 -5.18 1.34 8.07
C VAL A 9 -4.01 2.01 7.35
N ILE A 10 -3.99 3.35 7.25
CA ILE A 10 -2.89 4.09 6.63
C ILE A 10 -1.53 3.75 7.28
N ASP A 11 -1.48 3.73 8.61
CA ASP A 11 -0.25 3.44 9.36
C ASP A 11 0.23 1.98 9.13
N ALA A 12 -0.69 1.01 9.17
CA ALA A 12 -0.37 -0.39 8.89
C ALA A 12 0.13 -0.58 7.46
N LEU A 13 -0.45 0.15 6.52
CA LEU A 13 -0.05 0.14 5.12
C LEU A 13 1.31 0.78 4.89
N GLN A 14 1.64 1.85 5.62
CA GLN A 14 2.97 2.46 5.57
C GLN A 14 4.02 1.53 6.16
N ALA A 15 3.73 0.88 7.30
CA ALA A 15 4.64 -0.08 7.91
C ALA A 15 4.97 -1.26 6.97
N LEU A 16 3.97 -1.76 6.23
CA LEU A 16 4.17 -2.83 5.25
C LEU A 16 5.05 -2.38 4.07
N ILE A 17 4.87 -1.13 3.61
CA ILE A 17 5.72 -0.54 2.56
C ILE A 17 7.16 -0.46 3.03
N ASP A 18 7.39 0.06 4.24
CA ASP A 18 8.72 0.25 4.82
C ASP A 18 9.44 -1.11 5.02
N GLU A 19 8.72 -2.12 5.51
CA GLU A 19 9.25 -3.49 5.66
C GLU A 19 9.64 -4.10 4.31
N THR A 20 8.83 -3.86 3.27
CA THR A 20 9.13 -4.40 1.95
C THR A 20 10.34 -3.71 1.32
N GLN A 21 10.45 -2.39 1.47
CA GLN A 21 11.62 -1.63 1.02
C GLN A 21 12.91 -2.11 1.70
N SER A 22 12.89 -2.27 3.03
CA SER A 22 14.04 -2.80 3.78
C SER A 22 14.41 -4.22 3.35
N THR A 23 13.42 -5.04 2.98
CA THR A 23 13.66 -6.38 2.46
C THR A 23 14.34 -6.32 1.09
N LEU A 24 13.87 -5.46 0.19
CA LEU A 24 14.50 -5.26 -1.11
C LEU A 24 15.94 -4.76 -1.01
N GLU A 25 16.23 -3.77 -0.16
CA GLU A 25 17.60 -3.27 0.07
C GLU A 25 18.54 -4.39 0.56
N ARG A 26 18.07 -5.25 1.46
CA ARG A 26 18.85 -6.41 1.92
C ARG A 26 19.14 -7.40 0.79
N PHE A 27 18.16 -7.61 -0.11
CA PHE A 27 18.35 -8.44 -1.30
C PHE A 27 19.36 -7.83 -2.29
N GLU A 28 19.30 -6.52 -2.52
CA GLU A 28 20.28 -5.81 -3.35
C GLU A 28 21.69 -5.92 -2.77
N THR A 29 21.84 -5.70 -1.47
CA THR A 29 23.12 -5.78 -0.73
C THR A 29 23.70 -7.20 -0.75
N ALA A 30 22.86 -8.23 -0.82
CA ALA A 30 23.27 -9.63 -0.95
C ALA A 30 23.74 -10.02 -2.38
N GLY A 31 23.73 -9.07 -3.33
CA GLY A 31 24.16 -9.28 -4.71
C GLY A 31 23.10 -9.90 -5.62
N MET A 32 21.81 -9.85 -5.25
CA MET A 32 20.73 -10.37 -6.12
C MET A 32 20.51 -9.54 -7.39
N VAL A 33 20.81 -8.23 -7.38
CA VAL A 33 20.74 -7.40 -8.59
C VAL A 33 21.66 -7.93 -9.69
N GLU A 34 22.87 -8.37 -9.32
CA GLU A 34 23.84 -8.91 -10.29
C GLU A 34 23.58 -10.37 -10.66
N LYS A 35 23.05 -11.17 -9.73
CA LYS A 35 22.86 -12.61 -9.94
C LYS A 35 21.52 -12.98 -10.57
N MET A 36 20.46 -12.22 -10.28
CA MET A 36 19.07 -12.55 -10.67
C MET A 36 18.26 -11.28 -10.99
N PRO A 37 18.70 -10.44 -11.95
CA PRO A 37 18.09 -9.14 -12.25
C PRO A 37 16.62 -9.25 -12.72
N GLN A 38 16.26 -10.33 -13.41
CA GLN A 38 14.90 -10.55 -13.89
C GLN A 38 13.90 -10.85 -12.77
N ASP A 39 14.30 -11.71 -11.83
CA ASP A 39 13.47 -12.06 -10.67
C ASP A 39 13.33 -10.85 -9.73
N TYR A 40 14.40 -10.08 -9.57
CA TYR A 40 14.37 -8.84 -8.79
C TYR A 40 13.44 -7.80 -9.42
N GLY A 41 13.52 -7.58 -10.74
CA GLY A 41 12.61 -6.70 -11.46
C GLY A 41 11.14 -7.13 -11.37
N ARG A 42 10.87 -8.44 -11.38
CA ARG A 42 9.53 -8.98 -11.19
C ARG A 42 8.99 -8.72 -9.78
N LEU A 43 9.84 -8.85 -8.76
CA LEU A 43 9.49 -8.55 -7.36
C LEU A 43 9.13 -7.07 -7.18
N LEU A 44 9.91 -6.16 -7.79
CA LEU A 44 9.62 -4.73 -7.77
C LEU A 44 8.29 -4.40 -8.45
N ALA A 45 8.00 -5.01 -9.60
CA ALA A 45 6.73 -4.80 -10.30
C ALA A 45 5.52 -5.26 -9.47
N ILE A 46 5.62 -6.42 -8.80
CA ILE A 46 4.56 -6.92 -7.92
C ILE A 46 4.33 -5.98 -6.74
N LEU A 47 5.39 -5.46 -6.13
CA LEU A 47 5.28 -4.51 -5.02
C LEU A 47 4.60 -3.21 -5.45
N ASP A 48 5.03 -2.63 -6.56
CA ASP A 48 4.46 -1.39 -7.09
C ASP A 48 2.95 -1.54 -7.40
N ASP A 49 2.57 -2.65 -8.04
CA ASP A 49 1.16 -2.96 -8.32
C ASP A 49 0.34 -3.14 -7.04
N ALA A 50 0.87 -3.85 -6.04
CA ALA A 50 0.20 -4.05 -4.75
C ALA A 50 -0.05 -2.71 -4.03
N VAL A 51 0.96 -1.83 -4.00
CA VAL A 51 0.84 -0.50 -3.39
C VAL A 51 -0.20 0.36 -4.11
N LYS A 52 -0.22 0.33 -5.46
CA LYS A 52 -1.23 1.04 -6.25
C LYS A 52 -2.64 0.54 -5.98
N GLN A 53 -2.84 -0.77 -5.99
CA GLN A 53 -4.15 -1.39 -5.72
C GLN A 53 -4.66 -1.04 -4.32
N GLN A 54 -3.77 -1.14 -3.33
CA GLN A 54 -4.07 -0.81 -1.95
C GLN A 54 -4.46 0.67 -1.77
N ARG A 55 -3.72 1.60 -2.39
CA ARG A 55 -4.07 3.03 -2.36
C ARG A 55 -5.43 3.30 -3.03
N ALA A 56 -5.67 2.70 -4.19
CA ALA A 56 -6.94 2.83 -4.90
C ALA A 56 -8.12 2.30 -4.07
N HIS A 57 -7.94 1.15 -3.43
CA HIS A 57 -8.94 0.56 -2.56
C HIS A 57 -9.25 1.45 -1.34
N THR A 58 -8.22 1.95 -0.65
CA THR A 58 -8.41 2.87 0.50
C THR A 58 -9.11 4.16 0.09
N LEU A 59 -8.75 4.75 -1.06
CA LEU A 59 -9.44 5.93 -1.60
C LEU A 59 -10.91 5.64 -1.92
N ALA A 60 -11.22 4.48 -2.51
CA ALA A 60 -12.59 4.08 -2.78
C ALA A 60 -13.41 3.94 -1.49
N MET A 61 -12.85 3.33 -0.44
CA MET A 61 -13.50 3.22 0.87
C MET A 61 -13.77 4.58 1.52
N LEU A 62 -12.79 5.50 1.45
CA LEU A 62 -12.93 6.86 1.97
C LEU A 62 -14.03 7.64 1.24
N ASN A 63 -14.06 7.57 -0.09
CA ASN A 63 -15.08 8.20 -0.92
C ASN A 63 -16.48 7.61 -0.66
N ALA A 64 -16.58 6.29 -0.56
CA ALA A 64 -17.84 5.62 -0.20
C ALA A 64 -18.34 6.07 1.18
N SER A 65 -17.44 6.19 2.16
CA SER A 65 -17.80 6.67 3.50
C SER A 65 -18.15 8.16 3.55
N ALA A 66 -17.54 9.00 2.70
CA ALA A 66 -17.94 10.40 2.55
C ALA A 66 -19.34 10.52 1.94
N CYS A 67 -19.67 9.72 0.92
CA CYS A 67 -21.00 9.69 0.28
C CYS A 67 -22.11 9.25 1.26
N ILE A 68 -21.86 8.21 2.05
CA ILE A 68 -22.80 7.74 3.08
C ILE A 68 -23.09 8.84 4.11
N ARG A 69 -22.06 9.58 4.58
CA ARG A 69 -22.23 10.66 5.55
C ARG A 69 -23.00 11.87 5.00
N SER A 70 -22.80 12.22 3.73
CA SER A 70 -23.56 13.29 3.06
C SER A 70 -25.06 12.97 2.95
N SER A 71 -25.41 11.70 2.76
CA SER A 71 -26.80 11.26 2.56
C SER A 71 -27.63 11.28 3.85
N VAL A 72 -26.97 11.13 5.02
CA VAL A 72 -27.61 11.12 6.34
C VAL A 72 -27.87 12.55 6.87
N ASN A 73 -27.12 13.55 6.39
CA ASN A 73 -27.20 14.93 6.90
C ASN A 73 -28.14 15.85 6.09
N SER A 74 -28.93 15.29 5.16
CA SER A 74 -29.87 16.01 4.28
C SER A 74 -31.33 15.55 4.47
N GLY A 75 -31.65 14.92 5.60
CA GLY A 75 -33.01 14.48 5.98
C GLY A 75 -33.53 15.19 7.21
#